data_AF-A0A9W4K7E9-F1
#
_entry.id   AF-A0A9W4K7E9-F1
#
_cell.length_a   1.000
_cell.length_b   1.000
_cell.length_c   1.000
_cell.angle_alpha   90.00
_cell.angle_beta   90.00
_cell.angle_gamma   90.00
#
_symmetry.space_group_name_H-M   'P 1'
#
loop_
_entity.id
_entity.type
_entity.pdbx_description
1 polymer ?
#
loop_
_entity_poly.entity_id
_entity_poly.type
_entity_poly.pdbx_seq_one_letter_code
_entity_poly.pdbx_strand_id
1 'polypeptide(L)'
;MSVLTRLASLLGLSSPAPAAPPGAALAATVTVPASLGFVPVAIHFGLFNILVSHGGPATADEVSATCNARIKARGGNEPELSTRLASDTLYIMAGLGLVERVAEDCFTANAITNHMVSMPSAQHGALHLTPALHTPLPLQYAYRLMGQTELAKQHTYSIMETQGRMDSFNRFMVGKFLKFGTFPERIKSMGYDLDGALAGDTTTGARTGSATMVDIGGGRGELLLEVQAVYPHLGPEDLIVQEFNADIDSVPGVRLMEWNYKEAAEQPVRGACVYALQHILHNLPDLDTVALLQKISRAMAPGSRVLIIEYAKNLTYTSLHASMIALFGG
;
A
#
# COMPACT_ATOMS: atom_id res chain seq x y z
N MET A 1 1.33 41.95 8.83
CA MET A 1 0.13 41.09 8.63
C MET A 1 -0.56 41.52 7.34
N SER A 2 -1.12 40.59 6.56
CA SER A 2 -1.78 40.92 5.28
C SER A 2 -3.22 41.38 5.47
N VAL A 3 -3.75 42.14 4.51
CA VAL A 3 -5.18 42.53 4.44
C VAL A 3 -6.08 41.28 4.37
N LEU A 4 -5.63 40.23 3.69
CA LEU A 4 -6.29 38.93 3.60
C LEU A 4 -6.60 38.33 4.99
N THR A 5 -5.68 38.48 5.94
CA THR A 5 -5.83 37.97 7.32
C THR A 5 -6.97 38.64 8.07
N ARG A 6 -7.31 39.90 7.73
CA ARG A 6 -8.44 40.62 8.36
C ARG A 6 -9.79 40.25 7.75
N LEU A 7 -9.87 39.98 6.44
CA LEU A 7 -11.13 39.52 5.82
C LEU A 7 -11.55 38.14 6.33
N ALA A 8 -10.63 37.20 6.49
CA ALA A 8 -10.96 35.87 7.02
C ALA A 8 -11.59 35.93 8.43
N SER A 9 -11.09 36.82 9.28
CA SER A 9 -11.63 37.06 10.63
C SER A 9 -13.02 37.74 10.63
N LEU A 10 -13.39 38.45 9.57
CA LEU A 10 -14.68 39.14 9.44
C LEU A 10 -15.80 38.25 8.89
N LEU A 11 -15.47 37.11 8.28
CA LEU A 11 -16.41 36.19 7.64
C LEU A 11 -16.81 34.98 8.50
N GLY A 12 -16.36 34.91 9.75
CA GLY A 12 -16.75 33.86 10.70
C GLY A 12 -16.23 32.45 10.37
N LEU A 13 -15.35 32.30 9.36
CA LEU A 13 -14.77 31.03 8.91
C LEU A 13 -13.69 30.47 9.88
N SER A 14 -13.67 30.93 11.13
CA SER A 14 -12.63 30.66 12.13
C SER A 14 -12.88 29.36 12.91
N SER A 15 -13.05 28.25 12.18
CA SER A 15 -12.82 26.90 12.68
C SER A 15 -12.02 26.17 11.60
N PRO A 16 -10.70 25.93 11.78
CA PRO A 16 -9.99 25.04 10.88
C PRO A 16 -10.65 23.65 10.95
N ALA A 17 -10.98 23.08 9.80
CA ALA A 17 -11.38 21.68 9.74
C ALA A 17 -10.25 20.83 10.37
N PRO A 18 -10.57 19.76 11.14
CA PRO A 18 -9.56 18.94 11.78
C PRO A 18 -8.57 18.44 10.74
N ALA A 19 -7.28 18.71 10.96
CA ALA A 19 -6.23 18.38 10.00
C ALA A 19 -6.27 16.88 9.68
N ALA A 20 -6.34 16.55 8.39
CA ALA A 20 -6.45 15.16 7.95
C ALA A 20 -5.26 14.34 8.48
N PRO A 21 -5.47 13.07 8.91
CA PRO A 21 -4.39 12.21 9.36
C PRO A 21 -3.24 12.17 8.32
N PRO A 22 -1.95 12.17 8.72
CA PRO A 22 -0.84 12.37 7.78
C PRO A 22 -0.83 11.43 6.57
N GLY A 23 -1.22 10.16 6.72
CA GLY A 23 -1.34 9.21 5.60
C GLY A 23 -2.50 9.51 4.63
N ALA A 24 -3.57 10.16 5.10
CA ALA A 24 -4.69 10.61 4.26
C ALA A 24 -4.32 11.88 3.48
N ALA A 25 -3.63 12.82 4.14
CA ALA A 25 -3.05 13.99 3.48
C ALA A 25 -2.00 13.57 2.43
N LEU A 26 -1.14 12.60 2.76
CA LEU A 26 -0.18 12.00 1.83
C LEU A 26 -0.88 11.42 0.59
N ALA A 27 -1.89 10.56 0.78
CA ALA A 27 -2.61 9.92 -0.32
C ALA A 27 -3.30 10.94 -1.25
N ALA A 28 -3.86 12.02 -0.68
CA ALA A 28 -4.44 13.12 -1.44
C ALA A 28 -3.39 13.91 -2.23
N THR A 29 -2.18 14.07 -1.70
CA THR A 29 -1.09 14.81 -2.36
C THR A 29 -0.42 14.00 -3.47
N VAL A 30 -0.08 12.72 -3.24
CA VAL A 30 0.67 11.90 -4.22
C VAL A 30 -0.17 11.52 -5.44
N THR A 31 -1.49 11.66 -5.38
CA THR A 31 -2.40 11.44 -6.51
C THR A 31 -2.62 12.66 -7.42
N VAL A 32 -2.00 13.81 -7.12
CA VAL A 32 -2.01 15.00 -7.98
C VAL A 32 -0.89 14.90 -9.03
N PRO A 33 -1.12 15.13 -10.34
CA PRO A 33 -0.10 14.95 -11.39
C PRO A 33 1.24 15.70 -11.22
N ALA A 34 1.31 16.71 -10.35
CA ALA A 34 2.55 17.38 -9.99
C ALA A 34 3.53 16.48 -9.19
N SER A 35 3.02 15.48 -8.46
CA SER A 35 3.82 14.51 -7.67
C SER A 35 4.76 13.67 -8.55
N LEU A 36 4.33 13.37 -9.78
CA LEU A 36 4.98 12.46 -10.72
C LEU A 36 6.42 12.88 -11.08
N GLY A 37 6.69 14.19 -11.07
CA GLY A 37 7.98 14.75 -11.50
C GLY A 37 9.12 14.63 -10.49
N PHE A 38 8.82 14.40 -9.19
CA PHE A 38 9.83 14.50 -8.14
C PHE A 38 9.73 13.46 -7.01
N VAL A 39 8.57 12.85 -6.75
CA VAL A 39 8.46 11.81 -5.69
C VAL A 39 9.44 10.64 -5.93
N PRO A 40 9.63 10.13 -7.16
CA PRO A 40 10.68 9.14 -7.44
C PRO A 40 12.09 9.63 -7.12
N VAL A 41 12.41 10.90 -7.41
CA VAL A 41 13.71 11.53 -7.13
C VAL A 41 13.94 11.66 -5.62
N ALA A 42 12.92 12.14 -4.91
CA ALA A 42 12.96 12.34 -3.46
C ALA A 42 13.08 11.04 -2.66
N ILE A 43 12.52 9.94 -3.16
CA ILE A 43 12.68 8.60 -2.57
C ILE A 43 14.05 8.00 -2.93
N HIS A 44 14.45 8.03 -4.20
CA HIS A 44 15.73 7.48 -4.67
C HIS A 44 16.95 8.07 -3.93
N PHE A 45 16.98 9.40 -3.78
CA PHE A 45 18.02 10.10 -3.02
C PHE A 45 17.75 10.16 -1.50
N GLY A 46 16.65 9.55 -1.02
CA GLY A 46 16.33 9.44 0.40
C GLY A 46 16.08 10.76 1.12
N LEU A 47 15.59 11.78 0.41
CA LEU A 47 15.49 13.16 0.92
C LEU A 47 14.57 13.27 2.14
N PHE A 48 13.45 12.53 2.15
CA PHE A 48 12.56 12.41 3.30
C PHE A 48 13.32 11.94 4.56
N ASN A 49 14.15 10.91 4.40
CA ASN A 49 14.93 10.32 5.49
C ASN A 49 16.07 11.26 5.90
N ILE A 50 16.66 12.03 4.98
CA ILE A 50 17.68 13.04 5.29
C ILE A 50 17.07 14.16 6.16
N LEU A 51 15.96 14.77 5.74
CA LEU A 51 15.31 15.85 6.49
C LEU A 51 14.85 15.41 7.90
N VAL A 52 14.29 14.21 8.04
CA VAL A 52 13.92 13.66 9.36
C VAL A 52 15.15 13.34 10.21
N SER A 53 16.24 12.82 9.60
CA SER A 53 17.51 12.58 10.32
C SER A 53 18.21 13.87 10.75
N HIS A 54 17.98 14.98 10.05
CA HIS A 54 18.57 16.28 10.36
C HIS A 54 17.95 16.92 11.62
N GLY A 55 16.70 16.61 11.94
CA GLY A 55 16.01 17.07 13.15
C GLY A 55 15.71 18.57 13.22
N GLY A 56 15.96 19.32 12.14
CA GLY A 56 15.75 20.76 12.05
C GLY A 56 15.80 21.28 10.61
N PRO A 57 15.69 22.60 10.38
CA PRO A 57 15.77 23.19 9.04
C PRO A 57 17.10 22.90 8.35
N ALA A 58 17.07 22.51 7.07
CA ALA A 58 18.22 22.22 6.22
C ALA A 58 18.10 22.91 4.85
N THR A 59 19.25 23.29 4.29
CA THR A 59 19.37 23.84 2.93
C THR A 59 19.50 22.75 1.86
N ALA A 60 19.33 23.09 0.58
CA ALA A 60 19.54 22.12 -0.49
C ALA A 60 21.00 21.62 -0.57
N ASP A 61 21.98 22.45 -0.17
CA ASP A 61 23.40 22.07 -0.09
C ASP A 61 23.68 21.09 1.06
N GLU A 62 23.10 21.30 2.25
CA GLU A 62 23.25 20.36 3.37
C GLU A 62 22.59 19.01 3.06
N VAL A 63 21.45 19.03 2.38
CA VAL A 63 20.74 17.83 1.92
C VAL A 63 21.53 17.12 0.80
N SER A 64 22.05 17.84 -0.20
CA SER A 64 22.82 17.24 -1.30
C SER A 64 24.15 16.66 -0.80
N ALA A 65 24.88 17.38 0.07
CA ALA A 65 26.10 16.90 0.70
C ALA A 65 25.86 15.64 1.55
N THR A 66 24.78 15.61 2.34
CA THR A 66 24.40 14.43 3.13
C THR A 66 24.03 13.23 2.25
N CYS A 67 23.36 13.46 1.13
CA CYS A 67 23.07 12.41 0.14
C CYS A 67 24.36 11.87 -0.50
N ASN A 68 25.22 12.76 -0.98
CA ASN A 68 26.44 12.39 -1.70
C ASN A 68 27.48 11.70 -0.80
N ALA A 69 27.53 12.05 0.49
CA ALA A 69 28.29 11.32 1.49
C ALA A 69 27.80 9.87 1.66
N ARG A 70 26.47 9.64 1.63
CA ARG A 70 25.88 8.30 1.69
C ARG A 70 26.14 7.48 0.42
N ILE A 71 26.09 8.11 -0.77
CA ILE A 71 26.44 7.47 -2.05
C ILE A 71 27.91 7.05 -2.03
N LYS A 72 28.83 7.97 -1.70
CA LYS A 72 30.28 7.71 -1.59
C LYS A 72 30.63 6.62 -0.58
N ALA A 73 29.88 6.51 0.52
CA ALA A 73 30.06 5.46 1.53
C ALA A 73 29.57 4.06 1.10
N ARG A 74 28.66 3.96 0.12
CA ARG A 74 28.21 2.67 -0.45
C ARG A 74 29.23 2.08 -1.42
N GLY A 75 29.88 2.96 -2.20
CA GLY A 75 30.82 2.58 -3.25
C GLY A 75 30.11 2.15 -4.54
N GLY A 76 30.59 2.65 -5.67
CA GLY A 76 29.97 2.46 -6.98
C GLY A 76 30.14 3.69 -7.85
N ASN A 77 29.74 3.60 -9.11
CA ASN A 77 29.79 4.70 -10.08
C ASN A 77 28.42 5.41 -10.19
N GLU A 78 27.69 5.50 -9.08
CA GLU A 78 26.37 6.12 -8.98
C GLU A 78 26.47 7.66 -9.13
N PRO A 79 25.52 8.32 -9.82
CA PRO A 79 25.56 9.75 -10.02
C PRO A 79 25.24 10.54 -8.74
N GLU A 80 26.09 11.51 -8.40
CA GLU A 80 25.86 12.41 -7.27
C GLU A 80 24.64 13.33 -7.50
N LEU A 81 23.89 13.58 -6.43
CA LEU A 81 22.81 14.55 -6.40
C LEU A 81 23.39 15.98 -6.46
N SER A 82 23.10 16.71 -7.53
CA SER A 82 23.40 18.14 -7.59
C SER A 82 22.49 18.96 -6.68
N THR A 83 23.03 20.01 -6.03
CA THR A 83 22.26 20.96 -5.22
C THR A 83 21.08 21.55 -5.98
N ARG A 84 21.21 21.83 -7.28
CA ARG A 84 20.09 22.33 -8.09
C ARG A 84 18.93 21.34 -8.14
N LEU A 85 19.20 20.06 -8.42
CA LEU A 85 18.16 19.03 -8.43
C LEU A 85 17.55 18.82 -7.03
N ALA A 86 18.36 18.92 -5.97
CA ALA A 86 17.87 18.88 -4.59
C ALA A 86 16.93 20.06 -4.29
N SER A 87 17.33 21.30 -4.61
CA SER A 87 16.53 22.52 -4.42
C SER A 87 15.24 22.47 -5.23
N ASP A 88 15.31 22.23 -6.55
CA ASP A 88 14.14 22.11 -7.43
C ASP A 88 13.14 21.06 -6.90
N THR A 89 13.64 19.92 -6.39
CA THR A 89 12.83 18.86 -5.77
C THR A 89 12.18 19.32 -4.46
N LEU A 90 12.96 19.91 -3.53
CA LEU A 90 12.49 20.39 -2.23
C LEU A 90 11.47 21.52 -2.36
N TYR A 91 11.63 22.41 -3.35
CA TYR A 91 10.65 23.46 -3.67
C TYR A 91 9.29 22.89 -4.09
N ILE A 92 9.26 21.83 -4.91
CA ILE A 92 7.99 21.19 -5.31
C ILE A 92 7.40 20.38 -4.14
N MET A 93 8.23 19.69 -3.35
CA MET A 93 7.79 19.02 -2.11
C MET A 93 7.12 20.01 -1.15
N ALA A 94 7.68 21.22 -0.99
CA ALA A 94 7.12 22.27 -0.14
C ALA A 94 5.83 22.87 -0.72
N GLY A 95 5.78 23.11 -2.02
CA GLY A 95 4.58 23.60 -2.71
C GLY A 95 3.37 22.64 -2.63
N LEU A 96 3.64 21.35 -2.37
CA LEU A 96 2.64 20.31 -2.15
C LEU A 96 2.46 19.91 -0.68
N GLY A 97 3.11 20.61 0.25
CA GLY A 97 2.98 20.38 1.70
C GLY A 97 3.61 19.08 2.22
N LEU A 98 4.44 18.38 1.44
CA LEU A 98 5.16 17.17 1.87
C LEU A 98 6.34 17.47 2.82
N VAL A 99 6.81 18.72 2.81
CA VAL A 99 7.77 19.34 3.74
C VAL A 99 7.34 20.77 4.00
N GLU A 100 7.88 21.42 5.04
CA GLU A 100 7.71 22.86 5.25
C GLU A 100 8.94 23.63 4.75
N ARG A 101 8.74 24.79 4.11
CA ARG A 101 9.82 25.72 3.74
C ARG A 101 9.79 26.92 4.69
N VAL A 102 10.85 27.08 5.48
CA VAL A 102 10.93 28.07 6.57
C VAL A 102 11.72 29.33 6.19
N ALA A 103 12.58 29.26 5.18
CA ALA A 103 13.27 30.41 4.60
C ALA A 103 13.52 30.20 3.08
N GLU A 104 14.21 31.14 2.44
CA GLU A 104 14.70 30.97 1.07
C GLU A 104 15.71 29.80 1.04
N ASP A 105 15.42 28.79 0.22
CA ASP A 105 16.12 27.50 0.14
C ASP A 105 16.29 26.71 1.46
N CYS A 106 15.45 26.95 2.49
CA CYS A 106 15.55 26.22 3.76
C CYS A 106 14.25 25.46 4.12
N PHE A 107 14.37 24.16 4.36
CA PHE A 107 13.27 23.19 4.44
C PHE A 107 13.33 22.33 5.70
N THR A 108 12.20 21.85 6.20
CA THR A 108 12.15 20.95 7.36
C THR A 108 11.04 19.91 7.28
N ALA A 109 11.19 18.82 8.04
CA ALA A 109 10.28 17.69 8.06
C ALA A 109 9.01 18.00 8.87
N ASN A 110 7.85 17.95 8.22
CA ASN A 110 6.54 18.18 8.84
C ASN A 110 5.87 16.84 9.23
N ALA A 111 4.61 16.88 9.69
CA ALA A 111 3.88 15.69 10.12
C ALA A 111 3.74 14.61 9.01
N ILE A 112 3.67 15.00 7.73
CA ILE A 112 3.62 14.07 6.59
C ILE A 112 5.01 13.48 6.34
N THR A 113 6.07 14.30 6.32
CA THR A 113 7.47 13.83 6.16
C THR A 113 7.84 12.82 7.25
N ASN A 114 7.52 13.13 8.51
CA ASN A 114 7.79 12.24 9.64
C ASN A 114 6.96 10.96 9.56
N HIS A 115 5.69 11.04 9.15
CA HIS A 115 4.86 9.85 8.94
C HIS A 115 5.47 8.92 7.87
N MET A 116 5.88 9.46 6.71
CA MET A 116 6.54 8.69 5.65
C MET A 116 7.82 7.98 6.09
N VAL A 117 8.60 8.55 7.02
CA VAL A 117 9.81 7.89 7.54
C VAL A 117 9.48 6.87 8.64
N SER A 118 8.46 7.14 9.47
CA SER A 118 7.97 6.19 10.50
C SER A 118 7.26 4.96 9.92
N MET A 119 6.71 5.07 8.71
CA MET A 119 5.89 4.05 8.05
C MET A 119 6.46 3.77 6.65
N PRO A 120 7.48 2.89 6.50
CA PRO A 120 8.17 2.68 5.23
C PRO A 120 7.26 2.26 4.06
N SER A 121 6.16 1.56 4.33
CA SER A 121 5.13 1.22 3.34
C SER A 121 4.50 2.46 2.69
N ALA A 122 4.42 3.60 3.39
CA ALA A 122 3.90 4.86 2.87
C ALA A 122 4.82 5.53 1.84
N GLN A 123 6.15 5.29 1.87
CA GLN A 123 7.04 5.72 0.79
C GLN A 123 6.84 4.85 -0.45
N HIS A 124 6.76 3.53 -0.29
CA HIS A 124 6.43 2.61 -1.38
C HIS A 124 5.06 2.93 -2.00
N GLY A 125 4.06 3.26 -1.17
CA GLY A 125 2.75 3.72 -1.62
C GLY A 125 2.82 5.05 -2.37
N ALA A 126 3.54 6.04 -1.85
CA ALA A 126 3.76 7.31 -2.53
C ALA A 126 4.35 7.09 -3.93
N LEU A 127 5.36 6.22 -4.04
CA LEU A 127 5.97 5.88 -5.32
C LEU A 127 5.03 5.13 -6.28
N HIS A 128 4.24 4.19 -5.76
CA HIS A 128 3.24 3.42 -6.52
C HIS A 128 2.16 4.33 -7.14
N LEU A 129 1.66 5.32 -6.38
CA LEU A 129 0.71 6.31 -6.88
C LEU A 129 1.37 7.45 -7.68
N THR A 130 2.70 7.49 -7.74
CA THR A 130 3.46 8.28 -8.73
C THR A 130 4.08 7.41 -9.83
N PRO A 131 3.28 6.77 -10.71
CA PRO A 131 3.84 6.09 -11.86
C PRO A 131 4.53 7.13 -12.75
N ALA A 132 5.75 6.81 -13.19
CA ALA A 132 6.18 7.32 -14.48
C ALA A 132 5.15 6.83 -15.50
N LEU A 133 4.68 7.72 -16.39
CA LEU A 133 3.51 7.49 -17.25
C LEU A 133 3.51 6.13 -17.97
N HIS A 134 2.29 5.74 -18.37
CA HIS A 134 1.86 4.58 -19.16
C HIS A 134 1.18 3.44 -18.37
N THR A 135 0.22 2.81 -19.05
CA THR A 135 -0.93 2.00 -18.57
C THR A 135 -0.99 0.69 -19.37
N PRO A 136 -1.59 -0.47 -19.02
CA PRO A 136 -0.99 -1.77 -19.43
C PRO A 136 -1.47 -2.60 -20.69
N LEU A 137 -2.19 -2.19 -21.74
CA LEU A 137 -2.35 -0.92 -22.46
C LEU A 137 -0.95 -0.34 -22.90
N PRO A 138 -0.73 0.98 -23.15
CA PRO A 138 0.58 1.58 -23.46
C PRO A 138 1.89 1.14 -22.76
N LEU A 139 1.95 0.49 -21.59
CA LEU A 139 3.16 0.26 -20.78
C LEU A 139 3.89 -1.01 -21.21
N GLN A 140 3.23 -2.16 -21.19
CA GLN A 140 3.78 -3.40 -21.78
C GLN A 140 3.98 -3.22 -23.29
N TYR A 141 3.19 -2.37 -23.94
CA TYR A 141 3.44 -1.96 -25.33
C TYR A 141 4.68 -1.05 -25.46
N ALA A 142 4.87 -0.06 -24.59
CA ALA A 142 6.06 0.81 -24.59
C ALA A 142 7.33 0.03 -24.24
N TYR A 143 7.32 -0.85 -23.23
CA TYR A 143 8.46 -1.72 -22.94
C TYR A 143 8.81 -2.63 -24.13
N ARG A 144 7.82 -3.11 -24.88
CA ARG A 144 8.04 -3.84 -26.14
C ARG A 144 8.65 -2.96 -27.24
N LEU A 145 8.20 -1.72 -27.40
CA LEU A 145 8.80 -0.73 -28.32
C LEU A 145 10.22 -0.32 -27.90
N MET A 146 10.52 -0.27 -26.60
CA MET A 146 11.84 0.01 -26.03
C MET A 146 12.76 -1.22 -25.98
N GLY A 147 12.36 -2.36 -26.57
CA GLY A 147 13.15 -3.60 -26.59
C GLY A 147 13.27 -4.33 -25.24
N GLN A 148 12.58 -3.87 -24.20
CA GLN A 148 12.58 -4.45 -22.85
C GLN A 148 11.54 -5.57 -22.75
N THR A 149 11.71 -6.59 -23.59
CA THR A 149 10.73 -7.65 -23.85
C THR A 149 10.34 -8.47 -22.61
N GLU A 150 11.22 -8.57 -21.61
CA GLU A 150 10.92 -9.29 -20.36
C GLU A 150 10.06 -8.46 -19.40
N LEU A 151 10.36 -7.16 -19.24
CA LEU A 151 9.50 -6.24 -18.49
C LEU A 151 8.11 -6.10 -19.15
N ALA A 152 8.05 -6.21 -20.49
CA ALA A 152 6.79 -6.26 -21.25
C ALA A 152 5.94 -7.52 -21.02
N LYS A 153 6.41 -8.51 -20.23
CA LYS A 153 5.65 -9.69 -19.78
C LYS A 153 5.24 -9.62 -18.30
N GLN A 154 5.87 -8.75 -17.52
CA GLN A 154 5.62 -8.61 -16.09
C GLN A 154 4.40 -7.72 -15.81
N HIS A 155 3.80 -7.88 -14.62
CA HIS A 155 2.84 -6.90 -14.09
C HIS A 155 3.57 -5.72 -13.43
N THR A 156 2.90 -4.57 -13.34
CA THR A 156 3.44 -3.28 -12.88
C THR A 156 4.28 -3.38 -11.60
N TYR A 157 3.84 -4.14 -10.60
CA TYR A 157 4.58 -4.31 -9.34
C TYR A 157 5.97 -4.97 -9.53
N SER A 158 6.08 -6.08 -10.28
CA SER A 158 7.37 -6.72 -10.56
C SER A 158 8.26 -5.88 -11.48
N ILE A 159 7.68 -5.01 -12.33
CA ILE A 159 8.46 -4.04 -13.12
C ILE A 159 9.12 -3.01 -12.18
N MET A 160 8.38 -2.51 -11.18
CA MET A 160 8.92 -1.58 -10.17
C MET A 160 9.99 -2.24 -9.29
N GLU A 161 9.79 -3.51 -8.92
CA GLU A 161 10.72 -4.34 -8.16
C GLU A 161 12.01 -4.64 -8.96
N THR A 162 11.88 -5.15 -10.20
CA THR A 162 13.01 -5.40 -11.13
C THR A 162 13.81 -4.14 -11.47
N GLN A 163 13.19 -2.95 -11.42
CA GLN A 163 13.87 -1.67 -11.62
C GLN A 163 14.52 -1.10 -10.34
N GLY A 164 14.48 -1.81 -9.21
CA GLY A 164 15.01 -1.32 -7.93
C GLY A 164 14.25 -0.10 -7.39
N ARG A 165 12.98 0.07 -7.79
CA ARG A 165 12.14 1.20 -7.39
C ARG A 165 11.31 0.87 -6.14
N MET A 166 10.95 -0.39 -5.94
CA MET A 166 10.22 -0.88 -4.77
C MET A 166 10.96 -2.07 -4.16
N ASP A 167 11.22 -2.05 -2.85
CA ASP A 167 12.01 -3.09 -2.17
C ASP A 167 11.36 -4.48 -2.24
N SER A 168 10.03 -4.54 -2.18
CA SER A 168 9.22 -5.74 -2.44
C SER A 168 7.73 -5.37 -2.52
N PHE A 169 6.98 -6.00 -3.43
CA PHE A 169 5.52 -5.87 -3.49
C PHE A 169 4.83 -6.16 -2.14
N ASN A 170 5.27 -7.22 -1.45
CA ASN A 170 4.71 -7.66 -0.17
C ASN A 170 4.85 -6.57 0.91
N ARG A 171 5.97 -5.84 0.89
CA ARG A 171 6.31 -4.79 1.87
C ARG A 171 5.51 -3.50 1.69
N PHE A 172 4.93 -3.29 0.50
CA PHE A 172 3.93 -2.25 0.26
C PHE A 172 2.54 -2.68 0.77
N MET A 173 2.10 -3.90 0.45
CA MET A 173 0.74 -4.40 0.73
C MET A 173 0.38 -4.40 2.22
N VAL A 174 1.36 -4.66 3.09
CA VAL A 174 1.30 -4.58 4.57
C VAL A 174 0.56 -3.33 5.10
N GLY A 175 0.87 -2.14 4.59
CA GLY A 175 0.39 -0.88 5.20
C GLY A 175 -0.24 0.12 4.24
N LYS A 176 0.07 0.04 2.94
CA LYS A 176 -0.30 1.03 1.91
C LYS A 176 -0.02 2.48 2.35
N PHE A 177 -1.01 3.18 2.91
CA PHE A 177 -0.89 4.56 3.41
C PHE A 177 -1.43 4.76 4.83
N LEU A 178 -2.29 3.87 5.32
CA LEU A 178 -3.12 4.10 6.51
C LEU A 178 -3.49 2.76 7.16
N LYS A 179 -3.19 2.61 8.45
CA LYS A 179 -3.66 1.48 9.27
C LYS A 179 -4.80 1.94 10.18
N PHE A 180 -6.04 1.73 9.74
CA PHE A 180 -7.25 2.05 10.49
C PHE A 180 -7.56 0.95 11.52
N GLY A 181 -6.89 0.95 12.67
CA GLY A 181 -7.03 -0.08 13.70
C GLY A 181 -6.66 -1.49 13.22
N THR A 182 -7.22 -2.52 13.84
CA THR A 182 -7.14 -3.93 13.42
C THR A 182 -8.36 -4.37 12.61
N PHE A 183 -8.24 -5.48 11.88
CA PHE A 183 -9.32 -6.06 11.07
C PHE A 183 -10.58 -6.40 11.88
N PRO A 184 -10.50 -7.10 13.04
CA PRO A 184 -11.67 -7.36 13.87
C PRO A 184 -12.37 -6.08 14.34
N GLU A 185 -11.61 -5.06 14.76
CA GLU A 185 -12.17 -3.75 15.16
C GLU A 185 -12.89 -3.05 13.99
N ARG A 186 -12.27 -3.03 12.79
CA ARG A 186 -12.87 -2.42 11.59
C ARG A 186 -14.23 -3.02 11.29
N ILE A 187 -14.33 -4.34 11.14
CA ILE A 187 -15.59 -4.95 10.72
C ILE A 187 -16.65 -4.95 11.83
N LYS A 188 -16.23 -5.02 13.10
CA LYS A 188 -17.12 -4.82 14.25
C LYS A 188 -17.69 -3.40 14.30
N SER A 189 -16.91 -2.38 13.94
CA SER A 189 -17.39 -1.00 13.79
C SER A 189 -18.39 -0.81 12.64
N MET A 190 -18.35 -1.71 11.64
CA MET A 190 -19.31 -1.77 10.53
C MET A 190 -20.55 -2.63 10.86
N GLY A 191 -20.65 -3.18 12.07
CA GLY A 191 -21.75 -4.04 12.51
C GLY A 191 -21.69 -5.48 11.96
N TYR A 192 -20.55 -5.92 11.44
CA TYR A 192 -20.38 -7.31 11.00
C TYR A 192 -20.07 -8.24 12.19
N ASP A 193 -20.85 -9.32 12.30
CA ASP A 193 -20.63 -10.38 13.28
C ASP A 193 -19.52 -11.33 12.85
N LEU A 194 -18.27 -11.01 13.22
CA LEU A 194 -17.14 -11.92 13.07
C LEU A 194 -17.22 -13.10 14.05
N ASP A 195 -17.78 -12.88 15.24
CA ASP A 195 -17.86 -13.87 16.32
C ASP A 195 -18.69 -15.09 15.85
N GLY A 196 -19.88 -14.85 15.28
CA GLY A 196 -20.70 -15.88 14.63
C GLY A 196 -20.14 -16.42 13.32
N ALA A 197 -19.38 -15.62 12.55
CA ALA A 197 -18.76 -16.08 11.30
C ALA A 197 -17.58 -17.05 11.54
N LEU A 198 -16.82 -16.88 12.62
CA LEU A 198 -15.75 -17.80 13.03
C LEU A 198 -16.28 -19.04 13.77
N ALA A 199 -17.42 -18.93 14.48
CA ALA A 199 -18.04 -20.07 15.16
C ALA A 199 -18.61 -21.15 14.20
N GLY A 200 -18.96 -20.76 12.97
CA GLY A 200 -19.52 -21.67 11.96
C GLY A 200 -20.96 -22.11 12.24
N ASP A 201 -21.50 -22.99 11.38
CA ASP A 201 -22.89 -23.47 11.50
C ASP A 201 -23.02 -24.67 12.46
N THR A 202 -23.19 -24.34 13.73
CA THR A 202 -23.37 -25.32 14.83
C THR A 202 -24.64 -26.16 14.70
N THR A 203 -25.61 -25.80 13.85
CA THR A 203 -26.92 -26.51 13.79
C THR A 203 -26.83 -27.92 13.21
N THR A 204 -25.75 -28.25 12.49
CA THR A 204 -25.55 -29.57 11.86
C THR A 204 -24.77 -30.56 12.73
N GLY A 205 -24.25 -30.15 13.89
CA GLY A 205 -23.51 -31.01 14.82
C GLY A 205 -22.13 -31.49 14.35
N ALA A 206 -21.73 -31.18 13.12
CA ALA A 206 -20.42 -31.47 12.56
C ALA A 206 -19.55 -30.20 12.51
N ARG A 207 -18.27 -30.31 12.89
CA ARG A 207 -17.28 -29.26 12.62
C ARG A 207 -16.89 -29.35 11.14
N THR A 208 -17.63 -28.63 10.28
CA THR A 208 -17.66 -28.84 8.82
C THR A 208 -16.44 -28.31 8.05
N GLY A 209 -15.56 -27.54 8.68
CA GLY A 209 -14.32 -27.03 8.09
C GLY A 209 -13.06 -27.72 8.62
N SER A 210 -12.07 -27.90 7.74
CA SER A 210 -10.71 -28.28 8.15
C SER A 210 -9.92 -27.13 8.79
N ALA A 211 -10.42 -25.89 8.67
CA ALA A 211 -9.93 -24.69 9.34
C ALA A 211 -11.08 -23.69 9.54
N THR A 212 -10.85 -22.67 10.37
CA THR A 212 -11.83 -21.64 10.70
C THR A 212 -11.77 -20.48 9.68
N MET A 213 -10.57 -19.99 9.35
CA MET A 213 -10.38 -18.87 8.45
C MET A 213 -9.19 -19.08 7.49
N VAL A 214 -9.41 -18.79 6.21
CA VAL A 214 -8.41 -18.84 5.14
C VAL A 214 -8.25 -17.44 4.55
N ASP A 215 -7.03 -16.91 4.52
CA ASP A 215 -6.72 -15.59 3.94
C ASP A 215 -5.98 -15.76 2.62
N ILE A 216 -6.64 -15.42 1.51
CA ILE A 216 -6.19 -15.72 0.15
C ILE A 216 -5.42 -14.54 -0.41
N GLY A 217 -4.14 -14.75 -0.73
CA GLY A 217 -3.19 -13.67 -1.06
C GLY A 217 -2.82 -12.83 0.16
N GLY A 218 -2.85 -13.44 1.36
CA GLY A 218 -2.63 -12.76 2.64
C GLY A 218 -1.18 -12.32 2.88
N GLY A 219 -0.23 -12.64 1.97
CA GLY A 219 1.18 -12.28 2.09
C GLY A 219 1.78 -12.75 3.42
N ARG A 220 2.14 -11.80 4.28
CA ARG A 220 2.71 -12.07 5.62
C ARG A 220 1.65 -12.30 6.71
N GLY A 221 0.40 -12.55 6.32
CA GLY A 221 -0.68 -13.01 7.19
C GLY A 221 -1.20 -12.01 8.21
N GLU A 222 -0.95 -10.70 8.02
CA GLU A 222 -1.26 -9.68 9.03
C GLU A 222 -2.73 -9.65 9.45
N LEU A 223 -3.66 -9.93 8.53
CA LEU A 223 -5.08 -10.06 8.85
C LEU A 223 -5.31 -11.19 9.87
N LEU A 224 -4.75 -12.38 9.63
CA LEU A 224 -4.92 -13.53 10.53
C LEU A 224 -4.15 -13.38 11.84
N LEU A 225 -3.05 -12.63 11.86
CA LEU A 225 -2.36 -12.26 13.10
C LEU A 225 -3.20 -11.26 13.94
N GLU A 226 -3.88 -10.32 13.30
CA GLU A 226 -4.87 -9.43 13.94
C GLU A 226 -6.10 -10.22 14.44
N VAL A 227 -6.54 -11.26 13.74
CA VAL A 227 -7.56 -12.21 14.24
C VAL A 227 -7.02 -12.98 15.44
N GLN A 228 -5.85 -13.61 15.36
CA GLN A 228 -5.30 -14.42 16.46
C GLN A 228 -5.08 -13.61 17.76
N ALA A 229 -4.73 -12.33 17.65
CA ALA A 229 -4.59 -11.43 18.80
C ALA A 229 -5.92 -11.20 19.55
N VAL A 230 -7.07 -11.29 18.87
CA VAL A 230 -8.42 -11.15 19.46
C VAL A 230 -9.02 -12.53 19.81
N TYR A 231 -8.67 -13.57 19.06
CA TYR A 231 -9.16 -14.94 19.21
C TYR A 231 -7.98 -15.90 19.52
N PRO A 232 -7.31 -15.79 20.68
CA PRO A 232 -6.06 -16.51 21.00
C PRO A 232 -6.23 -18.02 21.21
N HIS A 233 -7.44 -18.55 21.01
CA HIS A 233 -7.72 -19.99 20.98
C HIS A 233 -7.62 -20.59 19.56
N LEU A 234 -7.54 -19.76 18.51
CA LEU A 234 -7.39 -20.20 17.13
C LEU A 234 -5.90 -20.35 16.79
N GLY A 235 -5.49 -21.56 16.40
CA GLY A 235 -4.11 -21.90 16.08
C GLY A 235 -3.81 -22.00 14.58
N PRO A 236 -2.63 -22.50 14.20
CA PRO A 236 -2.27 -22.78 12.79
C PRO A 236 -3.20 -23.78 12.09
N GLU A 237 -3.87 -24.67 12.83
CA GLU A 237 -4.90 -25.55 12.25
C GLU A 237 -6.17 -24.78 11.86
N ASP A 238 -6.46 -23.68 12.55
CA ASP A 238 -7.68 -22.89 12.37
C ASP A 238 -7.47 -21.69 11.42
N LEU A 239 -6.25 -21.18 11.32
CA LEU A 239 -5.89 -19.95 10.60
C LEU A 239 -4.85 -20.25 9.51
N ILE A 240 -5.25 -20.15 8.24
CA ILE A 240 -4.42 -20.49 7.08
C ILE A 240 -4.17 -19.27 6.19
N VAL A 241 -2.91 -18.90 5.98
CA VAL A 241 -2.51 -17.96 4.92
C VAL A 241 -2.27 -18.75 3.64
N GLN A 242 -2.98 -18.39 2.57
CA GLN A 242 -2.71 -18.86 1.22
C GLN A 242 -1.91 -17.81 0.45
N GLU A 243 -0.72 -18.18 0.03
CA GLU A 243 0.23 -17.32 -0.67
C GLU A 243 1.08 -18.18 -1.61
N PHE A 244 1.70 -17.61 -2.64
CA PHE A 244 2.62 -18.32 -3.55
C PHE A 244 3.90 -17.53 -3.83
N ASN A 245 4.12 -16.41 -3.13
CA ASN A 245 5.36 -15.66 -3.16
C ASN A 245 6.47 -16.40 -2.36
N ALA A 246 7.61 -16.64 -3.03
CA ALA A 246 8.74 -17.39 -2.48
C ALA A 246 9.57 -16.66 -1.40
N ASP A 247 9.39 -15.35 -1.19
CA ASP A 247 10.08 -14.55 -0.16
C ASP A 247 9.40 -14.65 1.24
N ILE A 248 8.52 -15.64 1.41
CA ILE A 248 7.70 -15.85 2.60
C ILE A 248 7.78 -17.33 2.98
N ASP A 249 8.85 -17.73 3.67
CA ASP A 249 9.05 -19.12 4.10
C ASP A 249 8.07 -19.56 5.21
N SER A 250 7.62 -18.63 6.05
CA SER A 250 6.75 -18.89 7.20
C SER A 250 6.09 -17.61 7.74
N VAL A 251 4.97 -17.79 8.46
CA VAL A 251 4.30 -16.72 9.22
C VAL A 251 4.05 -17.23 10.65
N PRO A 252 4.83 -16.81 11.67
CA PRO A 252 4.68 -17.32 13.03
C PRO A 252 3.29 -17.07 13.62
N GLY A 253 2.65 -18.14 14.12
CA GLY A 253 1.32 -18.10 14.75
C GLY A 253 0.19 -18.70 13.89
N VAL A 254 0.33 -18.67 12.56
CA VAL A 254 -0.67 -19.16 11.60
C VAL A 254 -0.03 -20.16 10.63
N ARG A 255 -0.83 -20.95 9.91
CA ARG A 255 -0.29 -21.89 8.91
C ARG A 255 -0.17 -21.23 7.55
N LEU A 256 1.05 -21.02 7.09
CA LEU A 256 1.31 -20.76 5.68
C LEU A 256 1.03 -22.02 4.84
N MET A 257 0.48 -21.85 3.64
CA MET A 257 0.23 -22.94 2.71
C MET A 257 0.25 -22.43 1.27
N GLU A 258 1.07 -23.05 0.42
CA GLU A 258 1.26 -22.61 -0.96
C GLU A 258 -0.03 -22.78 -1.80
N TRP A 259 -0.51 -21.71 -2.45
CA TRP A 259 -1.64 -21.81 -3.39
C TRP A 259 -1.70 -20.66 -4.42
N ASN A 260 -1.29 -20.92 -5.66
CA ASN A 260 -1.60 -20.04 -6.79
C ASN A 260 -2.94 -20.44 -7.43
N TYR A 261 -3.97 -19.59 -7.29
CA TYR A 261 -5.31 -19.84 -7.86
C TYR A 261 -5.35 -19.90 -9.39
N LYS A 262 -4.32 -19.39 -10.10
CA LYS A 262 -4.25 -19.46 -11.57
C LYS A 262 -3.79 -20.83 -12.06
N GLU A 263 -2.90 -21.48 -11.32
CA GLU A 263 -2.33 -22.78 -11.67
C GLU A 263 -3.11 -23.95 -11.05
N ALA A 264 -3.49 -23.83 -9.77
CA ALA A 264 -4.24 -24.88 -9.08
C ALA A 264 -5.68 -24.97 -9.61
N ALA A 265 -6.14 -26.19 -9.95
CA ALA A 265 -7.48 -26.42 -10.47
C ALA A 265 -8.60 -26.09 -9.47
N GLU A 266 -8.36 -26.32 -8.17
CA GLU A 266 -9.31 -26.16 -7.07
C GLU A 266 -8.73 -25.37 -5.89
N GLN A 267 -9.61 -24.92 -4.98
CA GLN A 267 -9.26 -24.44 -3.64
C GLN A 267 -9.09 -25.66 -2.71
N PRO A 268 -7.88 -25.97 -2.19
CA PRO A 268 -7.61 -27.17 -1.38
C PRO A 268 -8.25 -27.15 0.01
N VAL A 269 -8.46 -25.99 0.63
CA VAL A 269 -9.13 -25.93 1.95
C VAL A 269 -10.63 -25.95 1.74
N ARG A 270 -11.28 -27.05 2.13
CA ARG A 270 -12.72 -27.26 1.99
C ARG A 270 -13.45 -27.06 3.33
N GLY A 271 -14.62 -26.44 3.26
CA GLY A 271 -15.54 -26.22 4.36
C GLY A 271 -15.17 -25.12 5.35
N ALA A 272 -14.15 -24.28 5.09
CA ALA A 272 -13.74 -23.27 6.04
C ALA A 272 -14.88 -22.27 6.35
N CYS A 273 -14.95 -21.80 7.59
CA CYS A 273 -16.04 -20.91 8.03
C CYS A 273 -15.95 -19.56 7.30
N VAL A 274 -14.73 -19.04 7.11
CA VAL A 274 -14.48 -17.80 6.36
C VAL A 274 -13.34 -17.97 5.34
N TYR A 275 -13.58 -17.56 4.10
CA TYR A 275 -12.56 -17.31 3.08
C TYR A 275 -12.42 -15.79 2.88
N ALA A 276 -11.28 -15.22 3.21
CA ALA A 276 -10.99 -13.80 3.07
C ALA A 276 -10.21 -13.49 1.78
N LEU A 277 -10.52 -12.33 1.21
CA LEU A 277 -9.88 -11.73 0.05
C LEU A 277 -9.63 -10.26 0.37
N GLN A 278 -8.59 -9.96 1.14
CA GLN A 278 -8.16 -8.58 1.37
C GLN A 278 -7.30 -8.11 0.20
N HIS A 279 -7.74 -7.03 -0.45
CA HIS A 279 -6.91 -6.32 -1.43
C HIS A 279 -6.45 -7.14 -2.66
N ILE A 280 -7.21 -8.16 -3.03
CA ILE A 280 -6.95 -9.03 -4.18
C ILE A 280 -7.69 -8.56 -5.42
N LEU A 281 -9.03 -8.42 -5.32
CA LEU A 281 -9.90 -8.35 -6.48
C LEU A 281 -9.73 -7.06 -7.30
N HIS A 282 -9.27 -5.96 -6.69
CA HIS A 282 -8.96 -4.74 -7.45
C HIS A 282 -7.74 -4.85 -8.38
N ASN A 283 -6.94 -5.93 -8.30
CA ASN A 283 -5.85 -6.21 -9.22
C ASN A 283 -6.24 -7.21 -10.33
N LEU A 284 -7.49 -7.69 -10.35
CA LEU A 284 -7.96 -8.76 -11.24
C LEU A 284 -9.06 -8.27 -12.20
N PRO A 285 -8.99 -8.61 -13.50
CA PRO A 285 -10.13 -8.48 -14.41
C PRO A 285 -11.34 -9.29 -13.95
N ASP A 286 -12.55 -8.91 -14.38
CA ASP A 286 -13.81 -9.54 -13.98
C ASP A 286 -13.81 -11.07 -14.22
N LEU A 287 -13.23 -11.55 -15.32
CA LEU A 287 -13.16 -12.98 -15.64
C LEU A 287 -12.24 -13.76 -14.68
N ASP A 288 -11.09 -13.17 -14.31
CA ASP A 288 -10.17 -13.74 -13.32
C ASP A 288 -10.81 -13.77 -11.92
N THR A 289 -11.53 -12.70 -11.57
CA THR A 289 -12.31 -12.59 -10.33
C THR A 289 -13.41 -13.66 -10.27
N VAL A 290 -14.17 -13.86 -11.36
CA VAL A 290 -15.17 -14.94 -11.46
C VAL A 290 -14.53 -16.32 -11.36
N ALA A 291 -13.38 -16.55 -12.00
CA ALA A 291 -12.68 -17.83 -11.92
C ALA A 291 -12.18 -18.14 -10.49
N LEU A 292 -11.66 -17.15 -9.77
CA LEU A 292 -11.27 -17.26 -8.36
C LEU A 292 -12.48 -17.56 -7.45
N LEU A 293 -13.54 -16.75 -7.56
CA LEU A 293 -14.75 -16.92 -6.75
C LEU A 293 -15.46 -18.25 -7.02
N GLN A 294 -15.44 -18.77 -8.25
CA GLN A 294 -15.92 -20.12 -8.55
C GLN A 294 -15.12 -21.22 -7.86
N LYS A 295 -13.79 -21.11 -7.78
CA LYS A 295 -12.94 -22.10 -7.07
C LYS A 295 -13.23 -22.08 -5.57
N ILE A 296 -13.38 -20.90 -4.96
CA ILE A 296 -13.77 -20.75 -3.55
C ILE A 296 -15.18 -21.32 -3.32
N SER A 297 -16.16 -20.96 -4.16
CA SER A 297 -17.55 -21.42 -4.04
C SER A 297 -17.72 -22.94 -4.12
N ARG A 298 -16.82 -23.68 -4.79
CA ARG A 298 -16.83 -25.16 -4.84
C ARG A 298 -16.22 -25.81 -3.60
N ALA A 299 -15.45 -25.06 -2.81
CA ALA A 299 -14.83 -25.54 -1.58
C ALA A 299 -15.66 -25.20 -0.32
N MET A 300 -16.53 -24.18 -0.38
CA MET A 300 -17.43 -23.79 0.70
C MET A 300 -18.39 -24.91 1.15
N ALA A 301 -18.66 -24.96 2.46
CA ALA A 301 -19.73 -25.76 3.06
C ALA A 301 -20.99 -24.89 3.30
N PRO A 302 -22.14 -25.49 3.62
CA PRO A 302 -23.22 -24.78 4.30
C PRO A 302 -22.66 -24.06 5.55
N GLY A 303 -23.02 -22.79 5.72
CA GLY A 303 -22.47 -21.93 6.78
C GLY A 303 -21.23 -21.12 6.39
N SER A 304 -20.42 -21.54 5.42
CA SER A 304 -19.23 -20.78 4.97
C SER A 304 -19.57 -19.36 4.50
N ARG A 305 -18.60 -18.45 4.59
CA ARG A 305 -18.67 -17.05 4.13
C ARG A 305 -17.45 -16.69 3.26
N VAL A 306 -17.65 -15.72 2.37
CA VAL A 306 -16.54 -15.05 1.66
C VAL A 306 -16.51 -13.59 2.10
N LEU A 307 -15.35 -13.10 2.55
CA LEU A 307 -15.14 -11.70 2.94
C LEU A 307 -14.25 -11.00 1.90
N ILE A 308 -14.86 -10.12 1.10
CA ILE A 308 -14.15 -9.25 0.16
C ILE A 308 -13.85 -7.94 0.87
N ILE A 309 -12.58 -7.65 1.14
CA ILE A 309 -12.14 -6.52 1.97
C ILE A 309 -11.43 -5.51 1.08
N GLU A 310 -12.21 -4.56 0.56
CA GLU A 310 -11.79 -3.66 -0.52
C GLU A 310 -12.28 -2.21 -0.37
N TYR A 311 -11.57 -1.28 -1.02
CA TYR A 311 -11.99 0.12 -1.11
C TYR A 311 -13.08 0.30 -2.16
N ALA A 312 -14.34 0.42 -1.71
CA ALA A 312 -15.48 0.73 -2.57
C ALA A 312 -15.33 2.09 -3.28
N LYS A 313 -15.83 2.17 -4.53
CA LYS A 313 -15.76 3.38 -5.37
C LYS A 313 -16.45 4.57 -4.69
N ASN A 314 -15.70 5.65 -4.47
CA ASN A 314 -16.22 6.91 -3.94
C ASN A 314 -15.40 8.11 -4.46
N LEU A 315 -15.86 9.34 -4.18
CA LEU A 315 -15.20 10.57 -4.64
C LEU A 315 -13.77 10.71 -4.09
N THR A 316 -13.55 10.38 -2.82
CA THR A 316 -12.25 10.47 -2.14
C THR A 316 -11.18 9.58 -2.78
N TYR A 317 -11.56 8.39 -3.25
CA TYR A 317 -10.66 7.43 -3.90
C TYR A 317 -10.69 7.50 -5.43
N THR A 318 -11.38 8.47 -6.03
CA THR A 318 -11.55 8.52 -7.50
C THR A 318 -10.22 8.55 -8.25
N SER A 319 -9.22 9.32 -7.79
CA SER A 319 -7.88 9.31 -8.40
C SER A 319 -7.16 7.96 -8.23
N LEU A 320 -7.28 7.32 -7.07
CA LEU A 320 -6.70 6.00 -6.80
C LEU A 320 -7.34 4.92 -7.68
N HIS A 321 -8.67 4.87 -7.75
CA HIS A 321 -9.39 3.93 -8.61
C HIS A 321 -9.14 4.19 -10.09
N ALA A 322 -9.03 5.45 -10.52
CA ALA A 322 -8.62 5.80 -11.88
C ALA A 322 -7.20 5.30 -12.19
N SER A 323 -6.24 5.48 -11.27
CA SER A 323 -4.90 4.91 -11.39
C SER A 323 -4.92 3.38 -11.41
N MET A 324 -5.74 2.69 -10.62
CA MET A 324 -5.80 1.22 -10.64
C MET A 324 -6.44 0.68 -11.93
N ILE A 325 -7.52 1.29 -12.42
CA ILE A 325 -8.08 1.00 -13.75
C ILE A 325 -7.02 1.24 -14.83
N ALA A 326 -6.29 2.35 -14.74
CA ALA A 326 -5.18 2.66 -15.62
C ALA A 326 -3.94 1.77 -15.45
N LEU A 327 -3.81 0.99 -14.37
CA LEU A 327 -2.65 0.11 -14.14
C LEU A 327 -2.94 -1.39 -14.27
N PHE A 328 -4.23 -1.79 -14.28
CA PHE A 328 -4.66 -3.20 -14.29
C PHE A 328 -5.94 -3.49 -15.10
N GLY A 329 -6.72 -2.47 -15.49
CA GLY A 329 -7.99 -2.64 -16.21
C GLY A 329 -7.82 -2.71 -17.72
N GLY A 330 -7.66 -3.91 -18.26
CA GLY A 330 -7.63 -4.23 -19.69
C GLY A 330 -8.42 -5.48 -20.03
#